data_AF-C1E072-F1
#
_entry.id   AF-C1E072-F1
#
_cell.length_a   1.000
_cell.length_b   1.000
_cell.length_c   1.000
_cell.angle_alpha   90.00
_cell.angle_beta   90.00
_cell.angle_gamma   90.00
#
_symmetry.space_group_name_H-M   'P 1'
#
loop_
_entity.id
_entity.type
_entity.pdbx_description
1 polymer ?
#
loop_
_entity_poly.entity_id
_entity_poly.type
_entity_poly.pdbx_seq_one_letter_code
_entity_poly.pdbx_strand_id
1 'polypeptide(L)'
;MAKVHLFGVSHMTNNFEAAEHILATKPRSVVVETGLCKSHQAHRGVCFNFQELFTAIHMTGNPGGAEESLQFITRVAHQLRLEEKPLEKSPFWAQMKTQLPAEALVYAAAFAVDARLVFGDRPKEVTYRRLVSVPTLAELDETFGNQSARNYRLLLPTDHPQAKIPPPAPNDQFEKICIDERDVILAHTIREEASLADAGPGAVVAVVGSDHLAGVEARWDAFVRSGGTEGALSAAELDAILAAPETAKEDVGQRLAIMQRLLGLRCTESLVGDAMQALDDDLNKLVGDEIIAFNATSELYGSARMLLSCVEDEELREAVIGGFKCDMTEVLKPASDVRPSKGGIGWSEEAIVWLRTSSSVDLAPLSGGD
;
A
#
# COMPACT_ATOMS: atom_id res chain seq x y z
N MET A 1 -17.86 -13.76 -22.12
CA MET A 1 -17.04 -12.94 -21.21
C MET A 1 -15.96 -12.26 -22.03
N ALA A 2 -15.59 -11.02 -21.70
CA ALA A 2 -14.50 -10.32 -22.37
C ALA A 2 -13.15 -11.01 -22.11
N LYS A 3 -12.19 -10.85 -23.03
CA LYS A 3 -10.80 -11.25 -22.81
C LYS A 3 -10.17 -10.30 -21.78
N VAL A 4 -9.47 -10.83 -20.79
CA VAL A 4 -8.79 -10.04 -19.75
C VAL A 4 -7.28 -10.13 -19.93
N HIS A 5 -6.60 -9.00 -19.80
CA HIS A 5 -5.14 -8.87 -19.79
C HIS A 5 -4.70 -8.21 -18.48
N LEU A 6 -3.79 -8.82 -17.73
CA LEU A 6 -3.32 -8.35 -16.43
C LEU A 6 -1.88 -7.85 -16.55
N PHE A 7 -1.59 -6.70 -15.95
CA PHE A 7 -0.25 -6.10 -15.91
C PHE A 7 0.08 -5.65 -14.49
N GLY A 8 1.28 -6.02 -14.02
CA GLY A 8 1.88 -5.50 -12.80
C GLY A 8 2.80 -4.33 -13.11
N VAL A 9 2.57 -3.18 -12.48
CA VAL A 9 3.38 -1.97 -12.61
C VAL A 9 4.06 -1.69 -11.28
N SER A 10 5.36 -1.41 -11.33
CA SER A 10 6.13 -0.96 -10.16
C SER A 10 6.54 0.49 -10.35
N HIS A 11 6.40 1.31 -9.31
CA HIS A 11 6.91 2.69 -9.31
C HIS A 11 8.44 2.77 -9.45
N MET A 12 9.14 1.66 -9.21
CA MET A 12 10.61 1.58 -9.24
C MET A 12 11.17 1.24 -10.63
N THR A 13 10.32 0.81 -11.57
CA THR A 13 10.73 0.41 -12.91
C THR A 13 9.89 1.12 -13.96
N ASN A 14 10.54 1.68 -14.97
CA ASN A 14 9.88 2.27 -16.14
C ASN A 14 9.31 1.16 -17.05
N ASN A 15 8.29 0.44 -16.58
CA ASN A 15 7.58 -0.54 -17.39
C ASN A 15 6.35 0.10 -18.06
N PHE A 16 6.47 0.41 -19.35
CA PHE A 16 5.42 1.04 -20.15
C PHE A 16 4.57 0.04 -20.94
N GLU A 17 4.82 -1.26 -20.78
CA GLU A 17 4.18 -2.34 -21.56
C GLU A 17 2.65 -2.28 -21.47
N ALA A 18 2.10 -2.01 -20.28
CA ALA A 18 0.65 -1.91 -20.09
C ALA A 18 0.06 -0.78 -20.95
N ALA A 19 0.68 0.41 -20.94
CA ALA A 19 0.19 1.56 -21.68
C ALA A 19 0.34 1.37 -23.19
N GLU A 20 1.46 0.80 -23.66
CA GLU A 20 1.65 0.47 -25.07
C GLU A 20 0.67 -0.60 -25.55
N HIS A 21 0.40 -1.61 -24.71
CA HIS A 21 -0.62 -2.61 -24.98
C HIS A 21 -2.01 -1.98 -25.13
N ILE A 22 -2.38 -1.03 -24.25
CA ILE A 22 -3.66 -0.31 -24.34
C ILE A 22 -3.77 0.47 -25.65
N LEU A 23 -2.73 1.20 -26.05
CA LEU A 23 -2.71 1.94 -27.32
C LEU A 23 -2.88 1.01 -28.53
N ALA A 24 -2.20 -0.14 -28.51
CA ALA A 24 -2.19 -1.10 -29.61
C ALA A 24 -3.51 -1.89 -29.71
N THR A 25 -4.05 -2.37 -28.59
CA THR A 25 -5.22 -3.26 -28.57
C THR A 25 -6.55 -2.55 -28.42
N LYS A 26 -6.54 -1.29 -27.99
CA LYS A 26 -7.72 -0.42 -27.82
C LYS A 26 -8.81 -1.14 -27.01
N PRO A 27 -8.51 -1.51 -25.76
CA PRO A 27 -9.45 -2.24 -24.93
C PRO A 27 -10.70 -1.41 -24.68
N ARG A 28 -11.79 -2.10 -24.32
CA ARG A 28 -13.05 -1.46 -23.96
C ARG A 28 -12.95 -0.73 -22.63
N SER A 29 -12.27 -1.34 -21.66
CA SER A 29 -12.04 -0.77 -20.35
C SER A 29 -10.65 -1.08 -19.84
N VAL A 30 -10.14 -0.16 -19.02
CA VAL A 30 -8.89 -0.26 -18.29
C VAL A 30 -9.23 -0.13 -16.81
N VAL A 31 -9.06 -1.22 -16.06
CA VAL A 31 -9.22 -1.25 -14.60
C VAL A 31 -7.88 -0.93 -13.96
N VAL A 32 -7.85 0.00 -13.01
CA VAL A 32 -6.61 0.46 -12.36
C VAL A 32 -6.70 0.36 -10.85
N GLU A 33 -5.61 -0.06 -10.20
CA GLU A 33 -5.56 -0.13 -8.74
C GLU A 33 -5.55 1.24 -8.08
N THR A 34 -4.70 2.14 -8.56
CA THR A 34 -4.59 3.49 -8.00
C THR A 34 -5.48 4.43 -8.79
N GLY A 35 -6.15 5.35 -8.10
CA GLY A 35 -7.01 6.32 -8.76
C GLY A 35 -6.20 7.52 -9.27
N LEU A 36 -6.44 7.90 -10.52
CA LEU A 36 -5.96 9.15 -11.12
C LEU A 36 -6.11 10.41 -10.24
N CYS A 37 -7.19 10.53 -9.46
CA CYS A 37 -7.47 11.68 -8.60
C CYS A 37 -8.48 11.32 -7.49
N LYS A 38 -8.73 12.23 -6.54
CA LYS A 38 -9.61 11.97 -5.37
C LYS A 38 -11.01 11.54 -5.78
N SER A 39 -11.60 12.19 -6.78
CA SER A 39 -12.91 11.85 -7.32
C SER A 39 -12.94 10.47 -8.00
N HIS A 40 -11.87 10.09 -8.69
CA HIS A 40 -11.75 8.75 -9.29
C HIS A 40 -11.64 7.66 -8.23
N GLN A 41 -10.93 7.92 -7.13
CA GLN A 41 -10.79 6.95 -6.03
C GLN A 41 -11.87 7.08 -4.96
N ALA A 42 -12.98 7.78 -5.22
CA ALA A 42 -14.01 8.05 -4.21
C ALA A 42 -14.71 6.77 -3.72
N HIS A 43 -14.93 5.81 -4.62
CA HIS A 43 -15.36 4.46 -4.29
C HIS A 43 -14.98 3.50 -5.41
N ARG A 44 -14.96 2.20 -5.11
CA ARG A 44 -14.75 1.14 -6.11
C ARG A 44 -15.70 1.30 -7.29
N GLY A 45 -15.19 1.11 -8.50
CA GLY A 45 -15.97 1.10 -9.73
C GLY A 45 -16.32 2.49 -10.27
N VAL A 46 -15.85 3.58 -9.68
CA VAL A 46 -15.93 4.90 -10.33
C VAL A 46 -15.26 4.79 -11.70
N CYS A 47 -15.95 5.28 -12.72
CA CYS A 47 -15.54 5.18 -14.10
C CYS A 47 -15.50 6.55 -14.73
N PHE A 48 -14.40 6.84 -15.43
CA PHE A 48 -14.25 8.03 -16.26
C PHE A 48 -14.11 7.67 -17.73
N ASN A 49 -14.72 8.50 -18.58
CA ASN A 49 -14.55 8.46 -20.03
C ASN A 49 -13.97 9.78 -20.52
N PHE A 50 -13.10 9.72 -21.53
CA PHE A 50 -12.47 10.92 -22.07
C PHE A 50 -13.49 11.97 -22.52
N GLN A 51 -14.53 11.58 -23.26
CA GLN A 51 -15.47 12.55 -23.86
C GLN A 51 -16.23 13.35 -22.80
N GLU A 52 -16.65 12.68 -21.72
CA GLU A 52 -17.37 13.28 -20.60
C GLU A 52 -16.47 14.29 -19.87
N LEU A 53 -15.23 13.88 -19.56
CA LEU A 53 -14.24 14.71 -18.91
C LEU A 53 -13.81 15.89 -19.78
N PHE A 54 -13.50 15.65 -21.06
CA PHE A 54 -13.06 16.68 -21.99
C PHE A 54 -14.12 17.77 -22.14
N THR A 55 -15.39 17.39 -22.26
CA THR A 55 -16.54 18.32 -22.32
C THR A 55 -16.68 19.09 -21.02
N ALA A 56 -16.61 18.41 -19.87
CA ALA A 56 -16.70 19.07 -18.56
C ALA A 56 -15.54 20.04 -18.28
N ILE A 57 -14.35 19.76 -18.79
CA ILE A 57 -13.17 20.63 -18.57
C ILE A 57 -13.18 21.82 -19.54
N HIS A 58 -13.56 21.63 -20.80
CA HIS A 58 -13.36 22.64 -21.86
C HIS A 58 -14.64 23.39 -22.28
N MET A 59 -15.84 22.82 -22.08
CA MET A 59 -17.10 23.41 -22.59
C MET A 59 -18.00 24.01 -21.51
N THR A 60 -18.00 23.50 -20.28
CA THR A 60 -18.89 24.02 -19.22
C THR A 60 -18.29 25.18 -18.43
N GLY A 61 -17.13 25.70 -18.84
CA GLY A 61 -16.56 26.93 -18.29
C GLY A 61 -16.21 26.87 -16.80
N ASN A 62 -16.06 25.67 -16.23
CA ASN A 62 -15.59 25.48 -14.86
C ASN A 62 -14.17 24.87 -14.83
N PRO A 63 -13.14 25.59 -15.34
CA PRO A 63 -11.76 25.11 -15.35
C PRO A 63 -11.15 24.94 -13.94
N GLY A 64 -11.87 25.31 -12.87
CA GLY A 64 -11.48 25.08 -11.48
C GLY A 64 -12.20 23.91 -10.78
N GLY A 65 -13.14 23.22 -11.45
CA GLY A 65 -13.93 22.15 -10.83
C GLY A 65 -13.30 20.76 -10.90
N ALA A 66 -12.47 20.50 -11.91
CA ALA A 66 -11.77 19.22 -12.08
C ALA A 66 -10.36 19.29 -11.47
N GLU A 67 -9.95 18.25 -10.75
CA GLU A 67 -8.62 18.14 -10.13
C GLU A 67 -7.48 18.27 -11.17
N GLU A 68 -6.35 18.86 -10.78
CA GLU A 68 -5.24 19.19 -11.69
C GLU A 68 -4.72 17.97 -12.47
N SER A 69 -4.53 16.83 -11.79
CA SER A 69 -4.11 15.56 -12.42
C SER A 69 -5.06 15.11 -13.53
N LEU A 70 -6.37 15.28 -13.31
CA LEU A 70 -7.41 14.93 -14.29
C LEU A 70 -7.34 15.83 -15.52
N GLN A 71 -7.14 17.14 -15.33
CA GLN A 71 -6.96 18.09 -16.42
C GLN A 71 -5.70 17.79 -17.22
N PHE A 72 -4.59 17.55 -16.52
CA PHE A 72 -3.30 17.26 -17.12
C PHE A 72 -3.36 16.01 -18.00
N ILE A 73 -3.83 14.88 -17.46
CA ILE A 73 -3.93 13.62 -18.20
C ILE A 73 -4.92 13.72 -19.37
N THR A 74 -6.03 14.44 -19.21
CA THR A 74 -6.98 14.67 -20.31
C THR A 74 -6.33 15.47 -21.45
N ARG A 75 -5.51 16.48 -21.15
CA ARG A 75 -4.76 17.22 -22.19
C ARG A 75 -3.71 16.36 -22.88
N VAL A 76 -2.96 15.56 -22.14
CA VAL A 76 -1.98 14.61 -22.71
C VAL A 76 -2.67 13.63 -23.65
N ALA A 77 -3.78 13.03 -23.21
CA ALA A 77 -4.58 12.13 -24.04
C ALA A 77 -5.14 12.83 -25.28
N HIS A 78 -5.65 14.07 -25.15
CA HIS A 78 -6.14 14.84 -26.28
C HIS A 78 -5.04 15.10 -27.31
N GLN A 79 -3.85 15.53 -26.88
CA GLN A 79 -2.71 15.75 -27.77
C GLN A 79 -2.30 14.44 -28.47
N LEU A 80 -2.25 13.33 -27.73
CA LEU A 80 -1.92 12.02 -28.30
C LEU A 80 -2.95 11.59 -29.37
N ARG A 81 -4.23 11.94 -29.23
CA ARG A 81 -5.27 11.65 -30.24
C ARG A 81 -5.11 12.44 -31.54
N LEU A 82 -4.37 13.54 -31.53
CA LEU A 82 -4.09 14.36 -32.71
C LEU A 82 -2.91 13.82 -33.54
N GLU A 83 -2.12 12.91 -32.96
CA GLU A 83 -0.98 12.29 -33.63
C GLU A 83 -1.41 11.30 -34.74
N GLU A 84 -0.50 11.06 -35.67
CA GLU A 84 -0.69 10.03 -36.69
C GLU A 84 -0.64 8.62 -36.07
N LYS A 85 -1.49 7.72 -36.58
CA LYS A 85 -1.52 6.32 -36.14
C LYS A 85 -0.38 5.53 -36.78
N PRO A 86 0.18 4.52 -36.09
CA PRO A 86 -0.27 4.00 -34.80
C PRO A 86 0.33 4.78 -33.61
N LEU A 87 -0.50 5.03 -32.58
CA LEU A 87 -0.20 6.00 -31.52
C LEU A 87 1.00 5.60 -30.67
N GLU A 88 1.20 4.30 -30.44
CA GLU A 88 2.34 3.77 -29.67
C GLU A 88 3.70 4.01 -30.35
N LYS A 89 3.71 4.44 -31.61
CA LYS A 89 4.91 4.79 -32.37
C LYS A 89 5.05 6.30 -32.60
N SER A 90 4.15 7.12 -32.07
CA SER A 90 4.18 8.56 -32.32
C SER A 90 5.37 9.23 -31.60
N PRO A 91 5.94 10.31 -32.18
CA PRO A 91 6.99 11.08 -31.53
C PRO A 91 6.54 11.65 -30.17
N PHE A 92 5.28 12.10 -30.07
CA PHE A 92 4.72 12.60 -28.82
C PHE A 92 4.67 11.49 -27.75
N TRP A 93 4.25 10.27 -28.10
CA TRP A 93 4.27 9.15 -27.15
C TRP A 93 5.68 8.83 -26.66
N ALA A 94 6.65 8.79 -27.57
CA ALA A 94 8.05 8.58 -27.22
C ALA A 94 8.57 9.67 -26.25
N GLN A 95 8.13 10.91 -26.42
CA GLN A 95 8.44 12.00 -25.50
C GLN A 95 7.74 11.83 -24.14
N MET A 96 6.46 11.45 -24.10
CA MET A 96 5.75 11.27 -22.83
C MET A 96 6.36 10.16 -21.97
N LYS A 97 6.84 9.07 -22.60
CA LYS A 97 7.56 7.99 -21.90
C LYS A 97 8.82 8.44 -21.16
N THR A 98 9.44 9.56 -21.55
CA THR A 98 10.62 10.09 -20.84
C THR A 98 10.27 11.10 -19.75
N GLN A 99 9.03 11.59 -19.72
CA GLN A 99 8.60 12.65 -18.81
C GLN A 99 7.65 12.18 -17.72
N LEU A 100 6.90 11.11 -17.97
CA LEU A 100 5.81 10.67 -17.10
C LEU A 100 6.07 9.28 -16.53
N PRO A 101 5.62 9.02 -15.29
CA PRO A 101 5.63 7.68 -14.73
C PRO A 101 4.69 6.75 -15.50
N ALA A 102 4.97 5.45 -15.46
CA ALA A 102 4.19 4.42 -16.16
C ALA A 102 2.68 4.47 -15.88
N GLU A 103 2.30 4.74 -14.63
CA GLU A 103 0.90 4.82 -14.21
C GLU A 103 0.15 5.98 -14.89
N ALA A 104 0.76 7.17 -14.95
CA ALA A 104 0.19 8.32 -15.65
C ALA A 104 -0.02 8.03 -17.14
N LEU A 105 0.91 7.29 -17.75
CA LEU A 105 0.85 6.88 -19.15
C LEU A 105 -0.28 5.88 -19.41
N VAL A 106 -0.63 5.02 -18.46
CA VAL A 106 -1.80 4.12 -18.55
C VAL A 106 -3.09 4.92 -18.66
N TYR A 107 -3.26 5.95 -17.82
CA TYR A 107 -4.44 6.81 -17.86
C TYR A 107 -4.55 7.57 -19.20
N ALA A 108 -3.44 8.15 -19.66
CA ALA A 108 -3.39 8.85 -20.93
C ALA A 108 -3.68 7.91 -22.11
N ALA A 109 -3.11 6.70 -22.10
CA ALA A 109 -3.36 5.68 -23.12
C ALA A 109 -4.83 5.24 -23.17
N ALA A 110 -5.44 4.98 -22.01
CA ALA A 110 -6.85 4.61 -21.90
C ALA A 110 -7.76 5.66 -22.55
N PHE A 111 -7.56 6.93 -22.19
CA PHE A 111 -8.33 8.04 -22.76
C PHE A 111 -8.03 8.30 -24.24
N ALA A 112 -6.80 8.07 -24.71
CA ALA A 112 -6.44 8.26 -26.11
C ALA A 112 -7.12 7.25 -27.05
N VAL A 113 -7.50 6.07 -26.53
CA VAL A 113 -8.21 5.02 -27.29
C VAL A 113 -9.69 4.91 -26.96
N ASP A 114 -10.25 5.90 -26.25
CA ASP A 114 -11.65 5.93 -25.81
C ASP A 114 -12.04 4.74 -24.89
N ALA A 115 -11.07 4.17 -24.17
CA ALA A 115 -11.36 3.16 -23.15
C ALA A 115 -11.98 3.81 -21.90
N ARG A 116 -12.90 3.09 -21.26
CA ARG A 116 -13.39 3.40 -19.91
C ARG A 116 -12.25 3.23 -18.92
N LEU A 117 -11.93 4.25 -18.12
CA LEU A 117 -10.97 4.14 -17.03
C LEU A 117 -11.74 3.86 -15.73
N VAL A 118 -11.52 2.70 -15.12
CA VAL A 118 -12.29 2.22 -13.98
C VAL A 118 -11.38 2.05 -12.76
N PHE A 119 -11.72 2.68 -11.65
CA PHE A 119 -11.04 2.46 -10.38
C PHE A 119 -11.41 1.09 -9.82
N GLY A 120 -10.44 0.19 -9.78
CA GLY A 120 -10.61 -1.22 -9.47
C GLY A 120 -10.67 -1.54 -7.98
N ASP A 121 -10.07 -0.70 -7.15
CA ASP A 121 -9.83 -0.94 -5.73
C ASP A 121 -10.81 -0.15 -4.83
N ARG A 122 -10.60 -0.21 -3.52
CA ARG A 122 -11.23 0.66 -2.53
C ARG A 122 -10.40 1.93 -2.28
N PRO A 123 -11.00 3.01 -1.76
CA PRO A 123 -10.25 4.19 -1.37
C PRO A 123 -9.12 3.85 -0.38
N LYS A 124 -7.93 4.42 -0.57
CA LYS A 124 -6.74 4.15 0.28
C LYS A 124 -7.02 4.35 1.77
N GLU A 125 -7.79 5.39 2.12
CA GLU A 125 -8.21 5.66 3.49
C GLU A 125 -8.92 4.47 4.15
N VAL A 126 -9.76 3.74 3.40
CA VAL A 126 -10.42 2.52 3.90
C VAL A 126 -9.38 1.49 4.30
N THR A 127 -8.35 1.26 3.46
CA THR A 127 -7.26 0.32 3.77
C THR A 127 -6.52 0.71 5.05
N TYR A 128 -6.17 1.98 5.22
CA TYR A 128 -5.45 2.44 6.42
C TYR A 128 -6.31 2.37 7.68
N ARG A 129 -7.59 2.77 7.61
CA ARG A 129 -8.55 2.62 8.72
C ARG A 129 -8.75 1.16 9.10
N ARG A 130 -8.77 0.26 8.11
CA ARG A 130 -8.84 -1.18 8.39
C ARG A 130 -7.58 -1.68 9.07
N LEU A 131 -6.40 -1.27 8.62
CA LEU A 131 -5.13 -1.69 9.22
C LEU A 131 -5.01 -1.27 10.69
N VAL A 132 -5.52 -0.10 11.07
CA VAL A 132 -5.49 0.36 12.48
C VAL A 132 -6.59 -0.26 13.35
N SER A 133 -7.79 -0.51 12.79
CA SER A 133 -8.98 -0.87 13.57
C SER A 133 -9.36 -2.35 13.55
N VAL A 134 -9.04 -3.09 12.49
CA VAL A 134 -9.45 -4.51 12.36
C VAL A 134 -8.59 -5.44 13.21
N PRO A 135 -7.25 -5.32 13.22
CA PRO A 135 -6.40 -6.12 14.10
C PRO A 135 -6.65 -5.83 15.57
N THR A 136 -6.41 -6.80 16.44
CA THR A 136 -6.10 -6.52 17.84
C THR A 136 -4.75 -5.78 17.96
N LEU A 137 -4.51 -5.10 19.09
CA LEU A 137 -3.22 -4.45 19.33
C LEU A 137 -2.06 -5.47 19.31
N ALA A 138 -2.30 -6.68 19.82
CA ALA A 138 -1.35 -7.79 19.78
C ALA A 138 -1.02 -8.23 18.35
N GLU A 139 -2.02 -8.44 17.49
CA GLU A 139 -1.80 -8.81 16.09
C GLU A 139 -1.07 -7.71 15.29
N LEU A 140 -1.35 -6.44 15.59
CA LEU A 140 -0.64 -5.31 14.99
C LEU A 140 0.85 -5.28 15.41
N ASP A 141 1.14 -5.54 16.69
CA ASP A 141 2.51 -5.69 17.20
C ASP A 141 3.23 -6.92 16.63
N GLU A 142 2.55 -8.06 16.49
CA GLU A 142 3.11 -9.24 15.83
C GLU A 142 3.46 -8.95 14.37
N THR A 143 2.59 -8.24 13.66
CA THR A 143 2.82 -7.81 12.28
C THR A 143 4.05 -6.89 12.18
N PHE A 144 4.18 -5.93 13.10
CA PHE A 144 5.37 -5.09 13.23
C PHE A 144 6.64 -5.91 13.47
N GLY A 145 6.58 -6.87 14.39
CA GLY A 145 7.73 -7.70 14.73
C GLY A 145 8.18 -8.61 13.60
N ASN A 146 7.22 -9.20 12.88
CA ASN A 146 7.48 -10.01 11.68
C ASN A 146 8.19 -9.17 10.59
N GLN A 147 7.75 -7.94 10.37
CA GLN A 147 8.40 -7.03 9.44
C GLN A 147 9.81 -6.63 9.90
N SER A 148 10.00 -6.37 11.20
CA SER A 148 11.32 -6.07 11.77
C SER A 148 12.29 -7.24 11.54
N ALA A 149 11.88 -8.47 11.87
CA ALA A 149 12.68 -9.67 11.63
C ALA A 149 13.01 -9.84 10.14
N ARG A 150 12.03 -9.64 9.26
CA ARG A 150 12.25 -9.64 7.80
C ARG A 150 13.32 -8.63 7.38
N ASN A 151 13.27 -7.41 7.91
CA ASN A 151 14.25 -6.38 7.60
C ASN A 151 15.65 -6.72 8.11
N TYR A 152 15.79 -7.36 9.28
CA TYR A 152 17.08 -7.85 9.75
C TYR A 152 17.68 -8.93 8.85
N ARG A 153 16.86 -9.85 8.32
CA ARG A 153 17.34 -10.85 7.35
C ARG A 153 17.95 -10.18 6.11
N LEU A 154 17.35 -9.08 5.65
CA LEU A 154 17.84 -8.29 4.51
C LEU A 154 19.18 -7.56 4.79
N LEU A 155 19.55 -7.37 6.05
CA LEU A 155 20.83 -6.77 6.44
C LEU A 155 21.96 -7.79 6.52
N LEU A 156 21.65 -9.09 6.57
CA LEU A 156 22.64 -10.15 6.59
C LEU A 156 23.26 -10.34 5.20
N PRO A 157 24.52 -10.83 5.12
CA PRO A 157 25.13 -11.25 3.86
C PRO A 157 24.23 -12.25 3.12
N THR A 158 24.12 -12.13 1.80
CA THR A 158 23.17 -12.94 0.99
C THR A 158 23.45 -14.44 1.02
N ASP A 159 24.67 -14.84 1.38
CA ASP A 159 25.10 -16.22 1.57
C ASP A 159 24.91 -16.74 3.01
N HIS A 160 24.50 -15.88 3.95
CA HIS A 160 24.21 -16.27 5.32
C HIS A 160 22.93 -17.12 5.37
N PRO A 161 22.88 -18.24 6.13
CA PRO A 161 21.71 -19.12 6.20
C PRO A 161 20.41 -18.39 6.56
N GLN A 162 20.51 -17.42 7.46
CA GLN A 162 19.38 -16.61 7.94
C GLN A 162 19.01 -15.40 7.04
N ALA A 163 19.73 -15.15 5.95
CA ALA A 163 19.39 -14.05 5.03
C ALA A 163 18.16 -14.36 4.15
N LYS A 164 17.75 -15.64 4.07
CA LYS A 164 16.58 -16.05 3.28
C LYS A 164 15.30 -15.46 3.86
N ILE A 165 14.55 -14.74 3.04
CA ILE A 165 13.26 -14.17 3.42
C ILE A 165 12.19 -15.28 3.38
N PRO A 166 11.53 -15.60 4.52
CA PRO A 166 10.39 -16.49 4.51
C PRO A 166 9.16 -15.81 3.87
N PRO A 167 8.16 -16.58 3.41
CA PRO A 167 6.87 -16.00 3.04
C PRO A 167 6.24 -15.25 4.23
N PRO A 168 5.31 -14.31 3.98
CA PRO A 168 4.56 -13.65 5.05
C PRO A 168 3.92 -14.65 6.01
N ALA A 169 3.91 -14.32 7.30
CA ALA A 169 3.31 -15.18 8.31
C ALA A 169 1.77 -15.21 8.14
N PRO A 170 1.08 -16.32 8.45
CA PRO A 170 -0.38 -16.42 8.27
C PRO A 170 -1.20 -15.38 9.03
N ASN A 171 -0.65 -14.81 10.12
CA ASN A 171 -1.25 -13.78 10.96
C ASN A 171 -0.76 -12.35 10.63
N ASP A 172 0.02 -12.17 9.56
CA ASP A 172 0.46 -10.84 9.11
C ASP A 172 -0.75 -10.02 8.63
N GLN A 173 -1.14 -9.04 9.45
CA GLN A 173 -2.33 -8.23 9.18
C GLN A 173 -2.10 -7.23 8.04
N PHE A 174 -0.86 -6.83 7.79
CA PHE A 174 -0.55 -6.00 6.64
C PHE A 174 -0.74 -6.83 5.38
N GLU A 175 -0.25 -8.07 5.32
CA GLU A 175 -0.48 -8.95 4.16
C GLU A 175 -1.98 -9.14 3.92
N LYS A 176 -2.71 -9.49 4.98
CA LYS A 176 -4.17 -9.70 4.91
C LYS A 176 -4.92 -8.47 4.39
N ILE A 177 -4.65 -7.28 4.92
CA ILE A 177 -5.45 -6.06 4.66
C ILE A 177 -4.93 -5.28 3.46
N CYS A 178 -3.62 -5.14 3.34
CA CYS A 178 -2.98 -4.31 2.32
C CYS A 178 -2.65 -5.08 1.04
N ILE A 179 -2.68 -6.42 1.04
CA ILE A 179 -2.47 -7.25 -0.16
C ILE A 179 -3.72 -8.08 -0.44
N ASP A 180 -4.05 -9.05 0.41
CA ASP A 180 -5.07 -10.05 0.12
C ASP A 180 -6.48 -9.48 -0.07
N GLU A 181 -6.95 -8.63 0.85
CA GLU A 181 -8.26 -8.00 0.72
C GLU A 181 -8.36 -7.17 -0.57
N ARG A 182 -7.29 -6.45 -0.93
CA ARG A 182 -7.25 -5.59 -2.13
C ARG A 182 -7.22 -6.43 -3.40
N ASP A 183 -6.46 -7.53 -3.42
CA ASP A 183 -6.46 -8.49 -4.54
C ASP A 183 -7.84 -9.04 -4.82
N VAL A 184 -8.58 -9.36 -3.75
CA VAL A 184 -9.97 -9.82 -3.87
C VAL A 184 -10.86 -8.73 -4.48
N ILE A 185 -10.74 -7.48 -4.02
CA ILE A 185 -11.52 -6.35 -4.54
C ILE A 185 -11.21 -6.10 -6.02
N LEU A 186 -9.93 -6.06 -6.37
CA LEU A 186 -9.45 -5.87 -7.74
C LEU A 186 -9.96 -6.98 -8.67
N ALA A 187 -9.78 -8.24 -8.29
CA ALA A 187 -10.27 -9.39 -9.05
C ALA A 187 -11.80 -9.34 -9.23
N HIS A 188 -12.53 -8.92 -8.19
CA HIS A 188 -13.97 -8.75 -8.26
C HIS A 188 -14.37 -7.68 -9.28
N THR A 189 -13.74 -6.51 -9.26
CA THR A 189 -14.03 -5.42 -10.20
C THR A 189 -13.68 -5.81 -11.64
N ILE A 190 -12.55 -6.48 -11.86
CA ILE A 190 -12.14 -7.00 -13.18
C ILE A 190 -13.21 -7.95 -13.72
N ARG A 191 -13.74 -8.83 -12.87
CA ARG A 191 -14.81 -9.75 -13.24
C ARG A 191 -16.11 -9.06 -13.59
N GLU A 192 -16.56 -8.09 -12.81
CA GLU A 192 -17.75 -7.30 -13.13
C GLU A 192 -17.58 -6.60 -14.48
N GLU A 193 -16.44 -5.94 -14.68
CA GLU A 193 -16.11 -5.27 -15.94
C GLU A 193 -16.02 -6.22 -17.13
N ALA A 194 -15.47 -7.43 -16.95
CA ALA A 194 -15.40 -8.44 -18.00
C ALA A 194 -16.78 -9.07 -18.32
N SER A 195 -17.74 -8.95 -17.40
CA SER A 195 -19.11 -9.48 -17.53
C SER A 195 -20.13 -8.46 -18.01
N LEU A 196 -19.81 -7.16 -17.97
CA LEU A 196 -20.67 -6.08 -18.49
C LEU A 196 -20.96 -6.30 -19.99
N ALA A 197 -22.18 -6.70 -20.30
CA ALA A 197 -22.66 -6.89 -21.67
C ALA A 197 -22.92 -5.53 -22.36
N ASP A 198 -23.42 -4.55 -21.62
CA ASP A 198 -23.83 -3.23 -22.14
C ASP A 198 -22.65 -2.32 -22.52
N ALA A 199 -21.42 -2.67 -22.10
CA ALA A 199 -20.23 -1.92 -22.44
C ALA A 199 -19.73 -2.15 -23.89
N GLY A 200 -20.38 -3.03 -24.67
CA GLY A 200 -20.01 -3.38 -26.05
C GLY A 200 -18.91 -4.45 -26.14
N PRO A 201 -18.54 -4.92 -27.34
CA PRO A 201 -17.48 -5.92 -27.49
C PRO A 201 -16.09 -5.31 -27.24
N GLY A 202 -15.21 -6.04 -26.54
CA GLY A 202 -13.82 -5.64 -26.37
C GLY A 202 -13.12 -6.34 -25.20
N ALA A 203 -11.79 -6.23 -25.14
CA ALA A 203 -11.00 -6.75 -24.03
C ALA A 203 -11.04 -5.79 -22.83
N VAL A 204 -10.77 -6.32 -21.64
CA VAL A 204 -10.49 -5.56 -20.42
C VAL A 204 -8.99 -5.66 -20.15
N VAL A 205 -8.34 -4.54 -19.88
CA VAL A 205 -6.97 -4.52 -19.37
C VAL A 205 -7.02 -4.13 -17.90
N ALA A 206 -6.39 -4.89 -17.01
CA ALA A 206 -6.21 -4.50 -15.63
C ALA A 206 -4.75 -4.15 -15.37
N VAL A 207 -4.53 -3.03 -14.69
CA VAL A 207 -3.21 -2.53 -14.33
C VAL A 207 -3.18 -2.38 -12.82
N VAL A 208 -2.39 -3.22 -12.17
CA VAL A 208 -2.24 -3.30 -10.71
C VAL A 208 -0.77 -3.13 -10.33
N GLY A 209 -0.50 -2.86 -9.07
CA GLY A 209 0.83 -2.87 -8.49
C GLY A 209 1.47 -4.25 -8.64
N SER A 210 2.79 -4.30 -8.81
CA SER A 210 3.52 -5.56 -8.95
C SER A 210 3.29 -6.54 -7.80
N ASP A 211 3.06 -6.03 -6.60
CA ASP A 211 2.83 -6.83 -5.39
C ASP A 211 1.45 -7.52 -5.40
N HIS A 212 0.50 -6.99 -6.17
CA HIS A 212 -0.87 -7.50 -6.30
C HIS A 212 -1.05 -8.48 -7.47
N LEU A 213 -0.16 -8.41 -8.47
CA LEU A 213 -0.35 -9.12 -9.75
C LEU A 213 -0.59 -10.62 -9.55
N ALA A 214 0.28 -11.30 -8.79
CA ALA A 214 0.20 -12.74 -8.61
C ALA A 214 -1.10 -13.18 -7.91
N GLY A 215 -1.53 -12.43 -6.90
CA GLY A 215 -2.74 -12.74 -6.14
C GLY A 215 -4.02 -12.43 -6.92
N VAL A 216 -4.02 -11.40 -7.77
CA VAL A 216 -5.12 -11.11 -8.71
C VAL A 216 -5.20 -12.15 -9.82
N GLU A 217 -4.06 -12.54 -10.41
CA GLU A 217 -3.98 -13.59 -11.44
C GLU A 217 -4.52 -14.92 -10.92
N ALA A 218 -4.09 -15.37 -9.74
CA ALA A 218 -4.54 -16.62 -9.15
C ALA A 218 -6.07 -16.65 -8.95
N ARG A 219 -6.64 -15.52 -8.49
CA ARG A 219 -8.09 -15.37 -8.27
C ARG A 219 -8.86 -15.34 -9.59
N TRP A 220 -8.33 -14.63 -10.59
CA TRP A 220 -8.91 -14.61 -11.93
C TRP A 220 -8.92 -16.01 -12.56
N ASP A 221 -7.81 -16.73 -12.48
CA ASP A 221 -7.69 -18.09 -13.01
C ASP A 221 -8.64 -19.08 -12.32
N ALA A 222 -8.80 -18.98 -11.00
CA ALA A 222 -9.76 -19.80 -10.26
C ALA A 222 -11.20 -19.54 -10.73
N PHE A 223 -11.55 -18.27 -10.93
CA PHE A 223 -12.85 -17.88 -11.47
C PHE A 223 -13.08 -18.46 -12.88
N VAL A 224 -12.10 -18.36 -13.78
CA VAL A 224 -12.22 -18.89 -15.15
C VAL A 224 -12.35 -20.42 -15.14
N ARG A 225 -11.51 -21.13 -14.37
CA ARG A 225 -11.52 -22.60 -14.29
C ARG A 225 -12.84 -23.14 -13.73
N SER A 226 -13.43 -22.45 -12.78
CA SER A 226 -14.67 -22.88 -12.12
C SER A 226 -15.94 -22.56 -12.92
N GLY A 227 -15.81 -21.92 -14.09
CA GLY A 227 -16.98 -21.45 -14.86
C GLY A 227 -17.72 -20.30 -14.16
N GLY A 228 -17.04 -19.59 -13.26
CA GLY A 228 -17.51 -18.40 -12.60
C GLY A 228 -18.09 -18.56 -11.19
N THR A 229 -17.81 -19.68 -10.53
CA THR A 229 -18.33 -19.99 -9.18
C THR A 229 -17.29 -19.79 -8.08
N GLU A 230 -16.01 -20.04 -8.33
CA GLU A 230 -14.91 -19.80 -7.39
C GLU A 230 -14.34 -18.39 -7.54
N GLY A 231 -13.79 -17.83 -6.45
CA GLY A 231 -13.24 -16.47 -6.43
C GLY A 231 -14.30 -15.37 -6.40
N ALA A 232 -15.58 -15.73 -6.38
CA ALA A 232 -16.70 -14.83 -6.24
C ALA A 232 -16.99 -14.51 -4.77
N LEU A 233 -16.70 -13.28 -4.34
CA LEU A 233 -17.28 -12.80 -3.08
C LEU A 233 -18.80 -12.69 -3.20
N SER A 234 -19.50 -13.08 -2.14
CA SER A 234 -20.88 -12.64 -1.92
C SER A 234 -20.93 -11.12 -1.76
N ALA A 235 -22.10 -10.52 -2.00
CA ALA A 235 -22.29 -9.08 -1.82
C ALA A 235 -21.94 -8.65 -0.38
N ALA A 236 -22.33 -9.45 0.62
CA ALA A 236 -22.06 -9.15 2.03
C ALA A 236 -20.56 -9.17 2.37
N GLU A 237 -19.80 -10.13 1.82
CA GLU A 237 -18.35 -10.18 2.05
C GLU A 237 -17.63 -9.02 1.37
N LEU A 238 -18.06 -8.64 0.17
CA LEU A 238 -17.53 -7.47 -0.52
C LEU A 238 -17.82 -6.19 0.25
N ASP A 239 -19.07 -5.99 0.67
CA ASP A 239 -19.46 -4.81 1.46
C ASP A 239 -18.64 -4.72 2.76
N ALA A 240 -18.38 -5.86 3.42
CA ALA A 240 -17.59 -5.90 4.65
C ALA A 240 -16.13 -5.46 4.46
N ILE A 241 -15.50 -5.76 3.31
CA ILE A 241 -14.12 -5.33 3.02
C ILE A 241 -14.05 -3.93 2.38
N LEU A 242 -15.13 -3.45 1.77
CA LEU A 242 -15.23 -2.08 1.25
C LEU A 242 -15.58 -1.05 2.33
N ALA A 243 -16.18 -1.48 3.44
CA ALA A 243 -16.53 -0.61 4.54
C ALA A 243 -15.28 -0.12 5.30
N ALA A 244 -15.18 1.19 5.48
CA ALA A 244 -14.29 1.79 6.47
C ALA A 244 -14.83 1.50 7.88
N PRO A 245 -14.10 0.78 8.74
CA PRO A 245 -14.50 0.66 10.13
C PRO A 245 -14.37 2.03 10.81
N GLU A 246 -15.16 2.25 11.86
CA GLU A 246 -14.85 3.33 12.80
C GLU A 246 -13.43 3.11 13.37
N THR A 247 -12.72 4.20 13.63
CA THR A 247 -11.41 4.13 14.28
C THR A 247 -11.57 3.46 15.65
N ALA A 248 -10.79 2.40 15.90
CA ALA A 248 -10.81 1.72 17.18
C ALA A 248 -10.50 2.71 18.30
N LYS A 249 -11.38 2.78 19.31
CA LYS A 249 -11.23 3.72 20.44
C LYS A 249 -10.28 3.20 21.51
N GLU A 250 -10.19 1.89 21.66
CA GLU A 250 -9.29 1.25 22.60
C GLU A 250 -7.84 1.32 22.07
N ASP A 251 -6.95 1.84 22.91
CA ASP A 251 -5.52 2.00 22.62
C ASP A 251 -5.21 2.74 21.31
N VAL A 252 -6.07 3.69 20.92
CA VAL A 252 -5.98 4.39 19.62
C VAL A 252 -4.61 5.05 19.41
N GLY A 253 -4.03 5.64 20.46
CA GLY A 253 -2.70 6.24 20.42
C GLY A 253 -1.62 5.21 20.10
N GLN A 254 -1.63 4.06 20.76
CA GLN A 254 -0.66 2.98 20.54
C GLN A 254 -0.84 2.34 19.17
N ARG A 255 -2.09 2.09 18.75
CA ARG A 255 -2.41 1.54 17.43
C ARG A 255 -1.89 2.42 16.30
N LEU A 256 -2.17 3.72 16.35
CA LEU A 256 -1.69 4.68 15.35
C LEU A 256 -0.16 4.74 15.33
N ALA A 257 0.49 4.73 16.50
CA ALA A 257 1.96 4.75 16.59
C ALA A 257 2.59 3.48 15.99
N ILE A 258 2.11 2.29 16.36
CA ILE A 258 2.63 1.02 15.83
C ILE A 258 2.37 0.94 14.32
N MET A 259 1.17 1.32 13.86
CA MET A 259 0.85 1.34 12.43
C MET A 259 1.77 2.29 11.66
N GLN A 260 2.01 3.51 12.15
CA GLN A 260 2.93 4.46 11.52
C GLN A 260 4.34 3.87 11.40
N ARG A 261 4.83 3.22 12.45
CA ARG A 261 6.16 2.60 12.45
C ARG A 261 6.23 1.39 11.53
N LEU A 262 5.18 0.56 11.49
CA LEU A 262 5.06 -0.56 10.55
C LEU A 262 5.13 -0.08 9.10
N LEU A 263 4.36 0.95 8.74
CA LEU A 263 4.41 1.53 7.39
C LEU A 263 5.81 2.05 7.05
N GLY A 264 6.49 2.71 7.99
CA GLY A 264 7.87 3.16 7.81
C GLY A 264 8.89 2.03 7.61
N LEU A 265 8.61 0.82 8.10
CA LEU A 265 9.47 -0.35 7.89
C LEU A 265 9.22 -1.08 6.56
N ARG A 266 8.03 -0.91 5.97
CA ARG A 266 7.57 -1.75 4.85
C ARG A 266 7.36 -0.98 3.55
N CYS A 267 7.09 0.32 3.63
CA CYS A 267 6.59 1.12 2.51
C CYS A 267 7.53 2.28 2.17
N THR A 268 7.38 2.84 0.96
CA THR A 268 8.10 4.05 0.54
C THR A 268 7.61 5.27 1.30
N GLU A 269 8.44 6.30 1.40
CA GLU A 269 8.09 7.56 2.08
C GLU A 269 6.81 8.20 1.52
N SER A 270 6.58 8.10 0.21
CA SER A 270 5.36 8.58 -0.44
C SER A 270 4.10 7.89 0.10
N LEU A 271 4.14 6.56 0.26
CA LEU A 271 3.00 5.78 0.75
C LEU A 271 2.79 6.01 2.26
N VAL A 272 3.86 6.22 3.01
CA VAL A 272 3.77 6.64 4.42
C VAL A 272 3.09 8.01 4.52
N GLY A 273 3.47 8.97 3.65
CA GLY A 273 2.83 10.29 3.59
C GLY A 273 1.33 10.22 3.28
N ASP A 274 0.94 9.42 2.28
CA ASP A 274 -0.47 9.16 1.95
C ASP A 274 -1.26 8.61 3.14
N ALA A 275 -0.67 7.64 3.87
CA ALA A 275 -1.30 7.02 5.02
C ALA A 275 -1.48 7.98 6.19
N MET A 276 -0.48 8.84 6.45
CA MET A 276 -0.58 9.86 7.49
C MET A 276 -1.66 10.87 7.14
N GLN A 277 -1.69 11.37 5.90
CA GLN A 277 -2.74 12.29 5.47
C GLN A 277 -4.14 11.69 5.59
N ALA A 278 -4.30 10.40 5.27
CA ALA A 278 -5.58 9.71 5.40
C ALA A 278 -6.06 9.56 6.86
N LEU A 279 -5.15 9.64 7.83
CA LEU A 279 -5.42 9.48 9.26
C LEU A 279 -5.18 10.77 10.06
N ASP A 280 -4.93 11.90 9.39
CA ASP A 280 -4.67 13.20 10.04
C ASP A 280 -5.82 13.56 10.99
N ASP A 281 -7.06 13.33 10.58
CA ASP A 281 -8.24 13.59 11.41
C ASP A 281 -8.25 12.75 12.69
N ASP A 282 -7.76 11.51 12.65
CA ASP A 282 -7.69 10.63 13.81
C ASP A 282 -6.54 11.06 14.73
N LEU A 283 -5.37 11.38 14.17
CA LEU A 283 -4.22 11.89 14.91
C LEU A 283 -4.52 13.23 15.60
N ASN A 284 -5.22 14.14 14.92
CA ASN A 284 -5.60 15.45 15.46
C ASN A 284 -6.68 15.37 16.56
N LYS A 285 -7.41 14.26 16.66
CA LYS A 285 -8.45 14.02 17.67
C LYS A 285 -7.92 13.36 18.94
N LEU A 286 -6.67 12.89 18.95
CA LEU A 286 -6.06 12.34 20.14
C LEU A 286 -6.06 13.38 21.27
N VAL A 287 -6.46 12.97 22.48
CA VAL A 287 -6.51 13.86 23.65
C VAL A 287 -6.00 13.18 24.91
N GLY A 288 -5.48 13.98 25.85
CA GLY A 288 -5.06 13.50 27.17
C GLY A 288 -4.06 12.34 27.09
N ASP A 289 -4.40 11.23 27.74
CA ASP A 289 -3.56 10.03 27.85
C ASP A 289 -3.29 9.37 26.48
N GLU A 290 -4.16 9.56 25.48
CA GLU A 290 -3.98 9.00 24.14
C GLU A 290 -2.77 9.62 23.42
N ILE A 291 -2.53 10.92 23.61
CA ILE A 291 -1.36 11.62 23.06
C ILE A 291 -0.08 11.12 23.74
N ILE A 292 -0.13 10.90 25.06
CA ILE A 292 1.00 10.39 25.82
C ILE A 292 1.35 8.99 25.33
N ALA A 293 0.34 8.12 25.22
CA ALA A 293 0.50 6.76 24.73
C ALA A 293 1.01 6.71 23.29
N PHE A 294 0.50 7.56 22.39
CA PHE A 294 1.00 7.69 21.02
C PHE A 294 2.48 8.06 21.00
N ASN A 295 2.88 9.13 21.71
CA ASN A 295 4.27 9.60 21.70
C ASN A 295 5.23 8.58 22.32
N ALA A 296 4.86 7.99 23.46
CA ALA A 296 5.68 6.98 24.13
C ALA A 296 5.84 5.72 23.25
N THR A 297 4.74 5.21 22.71
CA THR A 297 4.76 4.05 21.81
C THR A 297 5.58 4.36 20.55
N SER A 298 5.40 5.55 19.95
CA SER A 298 6.14 5.96 18.76
C SER A 298 7.64 6.07 19.01
N GLU A 299 8.06 6.54 20.19
CA GLU A 299 9.47 6.58 20.58
C GLU A 299 10.06 5.17 20.76
N LEU A 300 9.35 4.29 21.47
CA LEU A 300 9.77 2.90 21.67
C LEU A 300 9.89 2.15 20.34
N TYR A 301 8.83 2.12 19.54
CA TYR A 301 8.77 1.42 18.24
C TYR A 301 9.64 2.08 17.17
N GLY A 302 10.10 3.32 17.39
CA GLY A 302 11.12 3.97 16.57
C GLY A 302 12.56 3.56 16.90
N SER A 303 12.78 2.81 17.99
CA SER A 303 14.12 2.48 18.47
C SER A 303 14.64 1.14 17.92
N ALA A 304 15.95 1.07 17.67
CA ALA A 304 16.61 -0.18 17.30
C ALA A 304 16.46 -1.27 18.36
N ARG A 305 16.32 -0.88 19.64
CA ARG A 305 16.10 -1.82 20.74
C ARG A 305 14.75 -2.50 20.67
N MET A 306 13.67 -1.76 20.38
CA MET A 306 12.36 -2.39 20.14
C MET A 306 12.38 -3.25 18.88
N LEU A 307 12.97 -2.77 17.78
CA LEU A 307 13.08 -3.56 16.56
C LEU A 307 13.76 -4.91 16.82
N LEU A 308 14.84 -4.91 17.60
CA LEU A 308 15.58 -6.11 17.96
C LEU A 308 14.84 -6.99 18.98
N SER A 309 14.09 -6.41 19.93
CA SER A 309 13.27 -7.17 20.89
C SER A 309 12.10 -7.89 20.22
N CYS A 310 11.71 -7.46 19.02
CA CYS A 310 10.71 -8.15 18.21
C CYS A 310 11.21 -9.40 17.48
N VAL A 311 12.53 -9.64 17.41
CA VAL A 311 13.09 -10.78 16.66
C VAL A 311 12.99 -12.05 17.50
N GLU A 312 11.95 -12.85 17.24
CA GLU A 312 11.69 -14.10 17.98
C GLU A 312 12.49 -15.31 17.46
N ASP A 313 12.96 -15.24 16.22
CA ASP A 313 13.86 -16.24 15.63
C ASP A 313 15.23 -16.17 16.31
N GLU A 314 15.54 -17.16 17.14
CA GLU A 314 16.77 -17.18 17.94
C GLU A 314 18.03 -17.19 17.07
N GLU A 315 18.03 -17.95 15.96
CA GLU A 315 19.20 -18.03 15.07
C GLU A 315 19.41 -16.72 14.33
N LEU A 316 18.34 -16.07 13.85
CA LEU A 316 18.41 -14.74 13.27
C LEU A 316 18.90 -13.72 14.30
N ARG A 317 18.33 -13.77 15.51
CA ARG A 317 18.70 -12.86 16.59
C ARG A 317 20.19 -13.01 16.91
N GLU A 318 20.69 -14.23 17.09
CA GLU A 318 22.12 -14.52 17.27
C GLU A 318 22.98 -14.01 16.12
N ALA A 319 22.54 -14.18 14.87
CA ALA A 319 23.27 -13.67 13.70
C ALA A 319 23.37 -12.14 13.69
N VAL A 320 22.34 -11.43 14.18
CA VAL A 320 22.31 -9.97 14.27
C VAL A 320 23.11 -9.46 15.47
N ILE A 321 23.11 -10.17 16.60
CA ILE A 321 23.72 -9.70 17.86
C ILE A 321 25.04 -10.38 18.23
N GLY A 322 25.50 -11.38 17.51
CA GLY A 322 26.57 -12.31 17.93
C GLY A 322 27.93 -11.68 18.26
N GLY A 323 28.11 -10.37 18.03
CA GLY A 323 29.30 -9.60 18.42
C GLY A 323 29.20 -8.87 19.76
N PHE A 324 28.04 -8.82 20.42
CA PHE A 324 27.86 -8.10 21.69
C PHE A 324 28.34 -8.94 22.89
N LYS A 325 29.02 -8.30 23.83
CA LYS A 325 29.60 -8.94 25.04
C LYS A 325 28.65 -8.96 26.24
N CYS A 326 27.35 -8.89 26.03
CA CYS A 326 26.33 -8.85 27.07
C CYS A 326 25.15 -9.78 26.75
N ASP A 327 24.36 -10.11 27.76
CA ASP A 327 23.08 -10.78 27.55
C ASP A 327 22.05 -9.79 27.00
N MET A 328 21.89 -9.80 25.67
CA MET A 328 20.94 -8.93 25.01
C MET A 328 19.48 -9.26 25.36
N THR A 329 19.17 -10.47 25.83
CA THR A 329 17.82 -10.80 26.30
C THR A 329 17.50 -10.01 27.56
N GLU A 330 18.42 -9.94 28.51
CA GLU A 330 18.27 -9.10 29.71
C GLU A 330 18.22 -7.61 29.36
N VAL A 331 19.11 -7.15 28.47
CA VAL A 331 19.16 -5.74 28.04
C VAL A 331 17.84 -5.32 27.40
N LEU A 332 17.26 -6.15 26.53
CA LEU A 332 16.04 -5.82 25.77
C LEU A 332 14.75 -6.15 26.54
N LYS A 333 14.84 -6.69 27.75
CA LYS A 333 13.67 -7.08 28.55
C LYS A 333 12.66 -5.94 28.73
N PRO A 334 13.04 -4.69 29.03
CA PRO A 334 12.07 -3.60 29.18
C PRO A 334 11.28 -3.31 27.89
N ALA A 335 11.93 -3.42 26.71
CA ALA A 335 11.23 -3.29 25.43
C ALA A 335 10.33 -4.51 25.15
N SER A 336 10.77 -5.71 25.55
CA SER A 336 10.02 -6.96 25.32
C SER A 336 8.76 -7.05 26.18
N ASP A 337 8.85 -6.66 27.45
CA ASP A 337 7.77 -6.78 28.43
C ASP A 337 6.59 -5.84 28.13
N VAL A 338 6.85 -4.71 27.45
CA VAL A 338 5.78 -3.77 27.06
C VAL A 338 5.09 -4.15 25.75
N ARG A 339 5.57 -5.17 25.01
CA ARG A 339 4.98 -5.57 23.73
C ARG A 339 3.55 -6.10 23.91
N PRO A 340 2.57 -5.63 23.12
CA PRO A 340 1.21 -6.15 23.12
C PRO A 340 1.10 -7.65 22.88
N SER A 341 1.91 -8.21 21.97
CA SER A 341 1.97 -9.67 21.74
C SER A 341 2.46 -10.49 22.96
N LYS A 342 3.06 -9.82 23.95
CA LYS A 342 3.53 -10.41 25.21
C LYS A 342 2.69 -10.01 26.42
N GLY A 343 1.53 -9.39 26.20
CA GLY A 343 0.60 -8.96 27.24
C GLY A 343 0.85 -7.55 27.79
N GLY A 344 1.80 -6.80 27.21
CA GLY A 344 1.97 -5.36 27.46
C GLY A 344 0.96 -4.51 26.68
N ILE A 345 1.12 -3.18 26.74
CA ILE A 345 0.22 -2.22 26.08
C ILE A 345 0.92 -1.35 25.02
N GLY A 346 2.16 -1.68 24.66
CA GLY A 346 3.00 -0.93 23.72
C GLY A 346 4.01 0.01 24.38
N TRP A 347 3.80 0.40 25.63
CA TRP A 347 4.71 1.30 26.36
C TRP A 347 4.56 1.19 27.88
N SER A 348 5.56 1.71 28.60
CA SER A 348 5.46 2.07 30.02
C SER A 348 6.40 3.24 30.31
N GLU A 349 6.18 3.97 31.41
CA GLU A 349 7.09 5.04 31.82
C GLU A 349 8.51 4.51 32.08
N GLU A 350 8.62 3.36 32.74
CA GLU A 350 9.90 2.71 33.04
C GLU A 350 10.64 2.32 31.76
N ALA A 351 9.92 1.77 30.76
CA ALA A 351 10.52 1.44 29.47
C ALA A 351 11.00 2.69 28.72
N ILE A 352 10.29 3.81 28.81
CA ILE A 352 10.72 5.08 28.20
C ILE A 352 11.95 5.65 28.90
N VAL A 353 11.94 5.68 30.24
CA VAL A 353 13.09 6.14 31.03
C VAL A 353 14.31 5.25 30.75
N TRP A 354 14.11 3.93 30.70
CA TRP A 354 15.14 2.98 30.33
C TRP A 354 15.68 3.26 28.91
N LEU A 355 14.81 3.47 27.92
CA LEU A 355 15.25 3.73 26.55
C LEU A 355 16.10 5.00 26.46
N ARG A 356 15.66 6.07 27.12
CA ARG A 356 16.35 7.38 27.12
C ARG A 356 17.68 7.35 27.87
N THR A 357 17.76 6.62 28.97
CA THR A 357 19.00 6.49 29.77
C THR A 357 19.96 5.45 29.21
N SER A 358 19.48 4.42 28.52
CA SER A 358 20.33 3.42 27.87
C SER A 358 20.91 3.93 26.55
N SER A 359 20.34 4.99 25.97
CA SER A 359 20.79 5.59 24.72
C SER A 359 21.78 6.74 24.92
N SER A 360 22.07 7.15 26.16
CA SER A 360 23.12 8.13 26.41
C SER A 360 24.48 7.48 26.14
N VAL A 361 25.19 7.97 25.12
CA VAL A 361 26.61 7.70 24.98
C VAL A 361 27.29 8.32 26.19
N ASP A 362 27.97 7.52 27.00
CA ASP A 362 28.86 8.08 27.99
C ASP A 362 30.01 8.78 27.26
N LEU A 363 29.95 10.12 27.24
CA LEU A 363 30.98 10.97 26.65
C LEU A 363 32.11 11.26 27.65
N ALA A 364 32.01 10.78 28.90
CA ALA A 364 33.07 10.95 29.90
C ALA A 364 34.46 10.46 29.41
N PRO A 365 34.58 9.37 28.61
CA PRO A 365 35.85 8.94 28.04
C PRO A 365 36.41 9.89 26.96
N LEU A 366 35.56 10.73 26.34
CA LEU A 366 35.97 11.73 25.36
C LEU A 366 36.30 13.08 26.01
N SER A 367 35.86 13.30 27.25
CA SER A 367 36.15 14.49 28.04
C SER A 367 37.32 14.30 29.02
N GLY A 368 38.27 13.41 28.68
CA GLY A 368 39.42 13.10 29.53
C GLY A 368 40.08 14.35 30.11
N GLY A 369 40.11 14.40 31.44
CA GLY A 369 40.85 15.36 32.25
C GLY A 369 41.31 14.66 33.52
N ASP A 370 42.47 14.01 33.39
CA ASP A 370 43.34 13.31 34.36
C ASP A 370 42.89 11.98 35.00
#